data_AF-A0A1M3PET0-F1
#
_entry.id   AF-A0A1M3PET0-F1
#
_cell.length_a   1.000
_cell.length_b   1.000
_cell.length_c   1.000
_cell.angle_alpha   90.00
_cell.angle_beta   90.00
_cell.angle_gamma   90.00
#
_symmetry.space_group_name_H-M   'P 1'
#
loop_
_entity.id
_entity.type
_entity.pdbx_description
1 polymer ?
#
loop_
_entity_poly.entity_id
_entity_poly.type
_entity_poly.pdbx_seq_one_letter_code
_entity_poly.pdbx_strand_id
1 'polypeptide(L)' 'MLTDRDSLLRKLHELRSEHRDLDTVIARLVEAGPVDQIHMQRLKKRKLLLKDEVAWLESRLIPDSIA' A
#
# COMPACT_ATOMS: atom_id res chain seq x y z
N MET A 1 -9.46 -23.89 2.29
CA MET A 1 -8.57 -24.33 3.38
C MET A 1 -8.26 -23.10 4.25
N LEU A 2 -7.99 -23.24 5.56
CA LEU A 2 -7.61 -22.08 6.41
C LEU A 2 -6.34 -21.35 5.88
N THR A 3 -5.47 -22.09 5.20
CA THR A 3 -4.18 -21.63 4.64
C THR A 3 -4.30 -20.44 3.68
N ASP A 4 -5.38 -20.38 2.89
CA ASP A 4 -5.55 -19.34 1.87
C ASP A 4 -5.84 -17.98 2.51
N ARG A 5 -6.70 -17.96 3.55
CA ARG A 5 -7.07 -16.74 4.27
C ARG A 5 -5.90 -16.17 5.05
N ASP A 6 -5.15 -17.02 5.76
CA ASP A 6 -3.97 -16.58 6.52
C ASP A 6 -2.83 -16.09 5.62
N SER A 7 -2.72 -16.64 4.41
CA SER A 7 -1.77 -16.16 3.39
C SER A 7 -2.19 -14.80 2.82
N LEU A 8 -3.48 -14.61 2.56
CA LEU A 8 -4.02 -13.32 2.13
C LEU A 8 -3.87 -12.24 3.23
N LEU A 9 -4.09 -12.59 4.50
CA LEU A 9 -3.88 -11.68 5.64
C LEU A 9 -2.42 -11.27 5.79
N ARG A 10 -1.47 -12.22 5.64
CA ARG A 10 -0.04 -11.92 5.62
C ARG A 10 0.31 -10.96 4.48
N LYS A 11 -0.16 -11.26 3.27
CA LYS A 11 0.06 -10.40 2.09
C LYS A 11 -0.52 -8.99 2.30
N LEU A 12 -1.71 -8.89 2.89
CA LEU A 12 -2.34 -7.61 3.23
C LEU A 12 -1.47 -6.82 4.23
N HIS A 13 -0.92 -7.48 5.24
CA HIS A 13 -0.03 -6.84 6.21
C HIS A 13 1.26 -6.32 5.55
N GLU A 14 1.89 -7.13 4.69
CA GLU A 14 3.08 -6.74 3.93
C GLU A 14 2.82 -5.51 3.06
N LEU A 15 1.73 -5.51 2.28
CA LEU A 15 1.37 -4.38 1.42
C LEU A 15 1.06 -3.11 2.20
N ARG A 16 0.39 -3.23 3.36
CA ARG A 16 0.15 -2.08 4.26
C ARG A 16 1.46 -1.52 4.84
N SER A 17 2.41 -2.39 5.18
CA SER A 17 3.74 -1.97 5.64
C SER A 17 4.47 -1.23 4.52
N GLU A 18 4.54 -1.82 3.33
CA GLU A 18 5.23 -1.22 2.17
C GLU A 18 4.61 0.15 1.81
N HIS A 19 3.28 0.26 1.84
CA HIS A 19 2.59 1.53 1.61
C HIS A 19 2.98 2.60 2.65
N ARG A 20 3.10 2.25 3.93
CA ARG A 20 3.51 3.16 5.01
C ARG A 20 4.97 3.57 4.88
N ASP A 21 5.85 2.63 4.52
CA ASP A 21 7.26 2.91 4.31
C ASP A 21 7.44 3.88 3.13
N LEU A 22 6.70 3.66 2.05
CA LEU A 22 6.71 4.54 0.90
C LEU A 22 6.20 5.94 1.23
N ASP A 23 5.19 6.06 2.10
CA ASP A 23 4.71 7.35 2.59
C ASP A 23 5.80 8.10 3.39
N THR A 24 6.51 7.38 4.25
CA THR A 24 7.64 7.92 5.02
C THR A 24 8.76 8.39 4.11
N VAL A 25 9.08 7.63 3.06
CA VAL A 25 10.09 8.01 2.05
C VAL A 25 9.66 9.27 1.29
N ILE A 26 8.40 9.36 0.89
CA ILE A 26 7.86 10.55 0.20
C ILE A 26 7.94 11.77 1.11
N ALA A 27 7.53 11.65 2.38
CA ALA A 27 7.59 12.74 3.34
C ALA A 27 9.02 13.28 3.52
N ARG A 28 9.98 12.38 3.75
CA ARG A 28 11.40 12.73 3.87
C ARG A 28 11.96 13.41 2.61
N LEU A 29 11.58 12.93 1.44
CA LEU A 29 12.02 13.55 0.17
C LEU A 29 11.48 14.97 0.04
N VAL A 30 10.22 15.21 0.39
CA VAL A 30 9.62 16.55 0.36
C VAL A 30 10.33 17.51 1.32
N GLU A 31 10.72 17.03 2.50
CA GLU A 31 11.46 17.83 3.50
C GLU A 31 12.91 18.11 3.10
N ALA A 32 13.55 17.22 2.32
CA ALA A 32 14.97 17.30 1.98
C ALA A 32 15.33 18.39 0.94
N GLY A 33 14.36 19.06 0.31
CA GLY A 33 14.60 20.16 -0.62
C GLY A 33 14.09 19.89 -2.04
N PRO A 34 14.72 20.46 -3.09
CA PRO A 34 14.24 20.32 -4.47
C PRO A 34 14.20 18.85 -4.90
N VAL A 35 12.99 18.29 -5.03
CA VAL A 35 12.79 16.92 -5.48
C VAL A 35 12.62 16.89 -6.99
N ASP A 36 13.29 15.93 -7.64
CA ASP A 36 12.99 15.56 -9.03
C ASP A 36 11.51 15.20 -9.17
N GLN A 37 10.78 15.99 -9.95
CA GLN A 37 9.34 15.83 -10.15
C GLN A 37 8.98 14.46 -10.75
N ILE A 38 9.81 13.90 -11.64
CA ILE A 38 9.57 12.60 -12.24
C ILE A 38 9.75 11.51 -11.18
N HIS A 39 10.78 11.63 -10.34
CA HIS A 39 10.99 10.71 -9.23
C HIS A 39 9.79 10.74 -8.27
N MET A 40 9.35 11.93 -7.86
CA MET A 40 8.21 12.12 -6.97
C MET A 40 6.91 11.54 -7.56
N GLN A 41 6.66 11.74 -8.85
CA GLN A 41 5.50 11.17 -9.54
C GLN A 41 5.54 9.63 -9.55
N ARG A 42 6.70 9.01 -9.77
CA ARG A 42 6.85 7.54 -9.74
C ARG A 42 6.55 6.96 -8.35
N LEU A 43 7.04 7.60 -7.28
CA LEU A 43 6.77 7.17 -5.91
C LEU A 43 5.27 7.30 -5.57
N LYS A 44 4.65 8.44 -5.91
CA LYS A 44 3.21 8.63 -5.70
C LYS A 44 2.36 7.62 -6.49
N LYS A 45 2.75 7.31 -7.73
CA LYS A 45 2.08 6.28 -8.54
C LYS A 45 2.20 4.90 -7.89
N ARG A 46 3.38 4.52 -7.40
CA ARG A 46 3.58 3.26 -6.69
C ARG A 46 2.75 3.20 -5.40
N LYS A 47 2.66 4.30 -4.66
CA LYS A 47 1.82 4.41 -3.46
C LYS A 47 0.35 4.19 -3.79
N LEU A 48 -0.14 4.78 -4.88
CA LEU A 48 -1.52 4.58 -5.33
C LEU A 48 -1.80 3.12 -5.68
N LEU A 49 -0.90 2.46 -6.42
CA LEU A 49 -1.05 1.03 -6.76
C LEU A 49 -1.10 0.14 -5.52
N LEU A 50 -0.23 0.39 -4.53
CA LEU A 50 -0.25 -0.35 -3.27
C LEU A 50 -1.55 -0.15 -2.51
N LYS A 51 -2.08 1.08 -2.48
CA LYS A 51 -3.39 1.38 -1.86
C LYS A 51 -4.51 0.62 -2.56
N ASP A 52 -4.52 0.57 -3.88
CA ASP A 52 -5.54 -0.11 -4.67
C ASP A 52 -5.47 -1.64 -4.45
N GLU A 53 -4.26 -2.21 -4.40
CA GLU A 53 -4.04 -3.64 -4.10
C GLU A 53 -4.48 -4.02 -2.68
N VAL A 54 -4.19 -3.16 -1.70
CA VAL A 54 -4.67 -3.29 -0.31
C VAL A 54 -6.20 -3.29 -0.28
N ALA A 55 -6.86 -2.32 -0.92
CA ALA A 55 -8.32 -2.22 -0.94
C ALA A 55 -8.98 -3.43 -1.62
N TRP A 56 -8.36 -3.94 -2.69
CA TRP A 56 -8.83 -5.14 -3.37
C TRP A 56 -8.71 -6.40 -2.49
N LEU A 57 -7.57 -6.58 -1.80
CA LEU A 57 -7.39 -7.70 -0.86
C LEU A 57 -8.31 -7.60 0.35
N GLU A 58 -8.49 -6.40 0.89
CA GLU A 58 -9.44 -6.14 1.98
C GLU A 58 -10.85 -6.55 1.57
N SER A 59 -11.30 -6.13 0.39
CA SER A 59 -12.62 -6.48 -0.14
C SER A 59 -12.81 -7.99 -0.33
N ARG A 60 -11.74 -8.73 -0.62
CA ARG A 60 -11.76 -10.21 -0.75
C ARG A 60 -11.69 -10.94 0.58
N LEU A 61 -11.05 -10.34 1.58
CA LEU A 61 -10.93 -10.84 2.95
C LEU A 61 -12.13 -10.48 3.84
N ILE A 62 -12.89 -9.45 3.44
CA ILE A 62 -14.11 -8.98 4.05
C ILE A 62 -15.29 -9.30 3.10
N PRO A 63 -15.76 -10.55 2.98
CA PRO A 63 -17.03 -10.80 2.29
C PRO A 63 -18.25 -10.24 3.05
N ASP A 64 -18.11 -9.84 4.32
CA ASP A 64 -19.23 -9.75 5.27
C ASP A 64 -19.12 -8.55 6.25
N SER A 65 -18.80 -7.35 5.76
CA SER A 65 -18.85 -6.13 6.62
C SER A 65 -19.46 -4.90 5.93
N ILE A 66 -20.16 -5.11 4.84
CA ILE A 66 -21.05 -4.11 4.23
C ILE A 66 -22.37 -4.83 3.94
N ALA A 67 -23.12 -5.11 5.01
CA ALA A 67 -24.55 -5.42 5.02
C ALA A 67 -25.26 -4.34 5.84
#